data_AF-A0A5E4WWU3-F1
#
_entry.id   AF-A0A5E4WWU3-F1
#
_cell.length_a   1.000
_cell.length_b   1.000
_cell.length_c   1.000
_cell.angle_alpha   90.00
_cell.angle_beta   90.00
_cell.angle_gamma   90.00
#
_symmetry.space_group_name_H-M   'P 1'
#
loop_
_entity.id
_entity.type
_entity.pdbx_description
1 polymer ?
#
loop_
_entity_poly.entity_id
_entity_poly.type
_entity_poly.pdbx_seq_one_letter_code
_entity_poly.pdbx_strand_id
1 'polypeptide(L)'
;MTTAMHDTSGIGEGNEGGDHEAARDDACHAFVYGTLRAGEINDMRLAAARHGIAAPIYVGTTSLGGRLYDFGAYPGMVLARADEGGASRVVGDVYRIPAALVPVLDEIEEVYPGEPGRFVREVHEVECGGTTYACIVYPVSESAVVRLPRIDGGDWVAYRRARDGADTSGVSGAPAISEDASRKALNERQAS
;
A
#
# COMPACT_ATOMS: atom_id res chain seq x y z
N MET A 1 -9.17 -61.04 -54.01
CA MET A 1 -9.31 -60.74 -52.57
C MET A 1 -8.84 -59.30 -52.35
N THR A 2 -9.79 -58.41 -52.01
CA THR A 2 -9.68 -57.13 -51.25
C THR A 2 -8.69 -56.06 -51.74
N THR A 3 -9.11 -55.00 -52.46
CA THR A 3 -9.69 -53.68 -52.04
C THR A 3 -8.97 -52.92 -50.91
N ALA A 4 -8.39 -51.76 -51.27
CA ALA A 4 -8.52 -50.43 -50.64
C ALA A 4 -7.37 -49.54 -51.19
N MET A 5 -7.59 -48.65 -52.17
CA MET A 5 -7.89 -47.22 -51.99
C MET A 5 -7.45 -46.65 -50.62
N HIS A 6 -6.61 -45.62 -50.64
CA HIS A 6 -6.91 -44.30 -50.05
C HIS A 6 -5.88 -43.28 -50.55
N ASP A 7 -6.41 -42.30 -51.26
CA ASP A 7 -5.88 -40.97 -51.52
C ASP A 7 -5.90 -40.18 -50.20
N THR A 8 -4.87 -39.37 -49.95
CA THR A 8 -5.03 -38.12 -49.22
C THR A 8 -3.96 -37.12 -49.66
N SER A 9 -4.47 -36.08 -50.30
CA SER A 9 -3.86 -34.81 -50.65
C SER A 9 -3.59 -33.91 -49.44
N GLY A 10 -2.68 -32.94 -49.61
CA GLY A 10 -2.59 -31.68 -48.85
C GLY A 10 -2.10 -31.83 -47.40
N ILE A 11 -1.33 -30.95 -46.80
CA ILE A 11 -1.21 -29.50 -46.93
C ILE A 11 0.10 -29.12 -46.22
N GLY A 12 0.91 -28.28 -46.86
CA GLY A 12 1.89 -27.47 -46.14
C GLY A 12 1.19 -26.24 -45.60
N GLU A 13 1.54 -25.86 -44.38
CA GLU A 13 1.43 -24.53 -43.75
C GLU A 13 2.02 -24.74 -42.35
N GLY A 14 3.12 -24.09 -41.99
CA GLY A 14 3.10 -22.67 -41.71
C GLY A 14 2.90 -22.54 -40.20
N ASN A 15 3.99 -22.30 -39.50
CA ASN A 15 4.02 -21.81 -38.13
C ASN A 15 3.06 -20.61 -37.96
N GLU A 16 2.52 -20.44 -36.73
CA GLU A 16 1.86 -19.25 -36.14
C GLU A 16 0.38 -19.45 -35.76
N GLY A 17 0.04 -19.06 -34.52
CA GLY A 17 -1.33 -18.89 -34.05
C GLY A 17 -1.68 -19.72 -32.83
N GLY A 18 -1.09 -19.41 -31.68
CA GLY A 18 -1.42 -20.00 -30.39
C GLY A 18 -0.98 -19.16 -29.18
N ASP A 19 -0.66 -17.92 -29.44
CA ASP A 19 -0.48 -16.77 -28.56
C ASP A 19 -1.83 -16.44 -27.88
N HIS A 20 -2.29 -17.36 -27.03
CA HIS A 20 -3.48 -17.20 -26.20
C HIS A 20 -3.30 -17.83 -24.81
N GLU A 21 -2.18 -17.55 -24.15
CA GLU A 21 -2.26 -17.22 -22.74
C GLU A 21 -1.48 -15.94 -22.59
N ALA A 22 -2.15 -14.83 -22.96
CA ALA A 22 -1.75 -13.49 -22.55
C ALA A 22 -1.20 -13.60 -21.14
N ALA A 23 0.06 -13.19 -20.98
CA ALA A 23 0.81 -13.19 -19.73
C ALA A 23 -0.17 -13.22 -18.57
N ARG A 24 -0.20 -14.33 -17.80
CA ARG A 24 -0.91 -14.34 -16.52
C ARG A 24 -0.60 -13.00 -15.90
N ASP A 25 -1.61 -12.12 -15.76
CA ASP A 25 -1.43 -10.82 -15.14
C ASP A 25 -0.65 -11.11 -13.87
N ASP A 26 0.65 -10.80 -13.87
CA ASP A 26 1.57 -11.23 -12.84
C ASP A 26 1.15 -10.40 -11.64
N ALA A 27 0.25 -10.95 -10.84
CA ALA A 27 -0.57 -10.21 -9.92
C ALA A 27 -0.45 -10.87 -8.57
N CYS A 28 -0.07 -10.06 -7.60
CA CYS A 28 0.09 -10.47 -6.21
C CYS A 28 -0.97 -9.79 -5.35
N HIS A 29 -0.92 -10.05 -4.05
CA HIS A 29 -1.76 -9.37 -3.08
C HIS A 29 -0.92 -8.47 -2.20
N ALA A 30 -1.49 -7.36 -1.75
CA ALA A 30 -0.89 -6.47 -0.77
C ALA A 30 -1.89 -6.23 0.36
N PHE A 31 -1.39 -6.24 1.60
CA PHE A 31 -2.14 -5.81 2.78
C PHE A 31 -1.60 -4.45 3.21
N VAL A 32 -2.45 -3.43 3.13
CA VAL A 32 -2.11 -2.05 3.45
C VAL A 32 -2.89 -1.58 4.68
N TYR A 33 -2.19 -0.97 5.64
CA TYR A 33 -2.75 -0.65 6.96
C TYR A 33 -2.62 0.84 7.33
N GLY A 34 -2.14 1.67 6.41
CA GLY A 34 -1.79 3.06 6.66
C GLY A 34 -2.08 4.01 5.52
N THR A 35 -1.09 4.82 5.15
CA THR A 35 -1.23 5.92 4.17
C THR A 35 -1.50 5.45 2.74
N LEU A 36 -1.23 4.17 2.43
CA LEU A 36 -1.57 3.54 1.15
C LEU A 36 -3.06 3.19 0.99
N ARG A 37 -3.85 3.23 2.08
CA ARG A 37 -5.28 2.91 2.06
C ARG A 37 -6.07 3.94 1.24
N ALA A 38 -7.25 3.55 0.78
CA ALA A 38 -8.09 4.40 -0.04
C ALA A 38 -8.44 5.74 0.66
N GLY A 39 -8.21 6.85 -0.03
CA GLY A 39 -8.45 8.21 0.47
C GLY A 39 -7.38 8.77 1.41
N GLU A 40 -6.30 8.04 1.68
CA GLU A 40 -5.16 8.55 2.44
C GLU A 40 -4.10 9.18 1.51
N ILE A 41 -3.11 9.86 2.10
CA ILE A 41 -2.15 10.71 1.36
C ILE A 41 -1.35 9.97 0.28
N ASN A 42 -1.11 8.67 0.48
CA ASN A 42 -0.37 7.82 -0.45
C ASN A 42 -1.27 6.78 -1.11
N ASP A 43 -2.58 7.05 -1.28
CA ASP A 43 -3.54 6.10 -1.86
C ASP A 43 -2.98 5.35 -3.08
N MET A 44 -2.76 4.05 -2.91
CA MET A 44 -2.13 3.18 -3.90
C MET A 44 -2.87 3.17 -5.24
N ARG A 45 -4.20 3.38 -5.22
CA ARG A 45 -5.01 3.40 -6.45
C ARG A 45 -4.69 4.63 -7.28
N LEU A 46 -4.42 5.76 -6.63
CA LEU A 46 -3.97 6.97 -7.30
C LEU A 46 -2.53 6.83 -7.79
N ALA A 47 -1.66 6.18 -7.02
CA ALA A 47 -0.30 5.87 -7.47
C ALA A 47 -0.32 5.01 -8.76
N ALA A 48 -1.10 3.92 -8.79
CA ALA A 48 -1.24 3.09 -9.98
C ALA A 48 -1.70 3.90 -11.21
N ALA A 49 -2.71 4.77 -11.03
CA ALA A 49 -3.22 5.62 -12.10
C ALA A 49 -2.16 6.60 -12.63
N ARG A 50 -1.37 7.24 -11.74
CA ARG A 50 -0.29 8.17 -12.12
C ARG A 50 0.80 7.49 -12.95
N HIS A 51 1.05 6.21 -12.71
CA HIS A 51 2.07 5.42 -13.40
C HIS A 51 1.52 4.64 -14.61
N GLY A 52 0.24 4.81 -14.96
CA GLY A 52 -0.38 4.08 -16.08
C GLY A 52 -0.51 2.58 -15.85
N ILE A 53 -0.53 2.14 -14.59
CA ILE A 53 -0.65 0.74 -14.18
C ILE A 53 -2.12 0.40 -13.96
N ALA A 54 -2.51 -0.84 -14.27
CA ALA A 54 -3.87 -1.32 -14.02
C ALA A 54 -4.28 -1.13 -12.55
N ALA A 55 -5.53 -0.75 -12.32
CA ALA A 55 -6.01 -0.38 -11.00
C ALA A 55 -6.00 -1.59 -10.03
N PRO A 56 -5.56 -1.41 -8.78
CA PRO A 56 -5.74 -2.38 -7.71
C PRO A 56 -7.20 -2.80 -7.56
N ILE A 57 -7.43 -4.10 -7.44
CA ILE A 57 -8.76 -4.67 -7.18
C ILE A 57 -8.87 -4.90 -5.67
N TYR A 58 -9.82 -4.23 -5.03
CA TYR A 58 -10.09 -4.40 -3.60
C TYR A 58 -10.67 -5.79 -3.32
N VAL A 59 -10.09 -6.48 -2.34
CA VAL A 59 -10.51 -7.82 -1.89
C VAL A 59 -11.36 -7.72 -0.63
N GLY A 60 -10.94 -6.91 0.34
CA GLY A 60 -11.68 -6.72 1.59
C GLY A 60 -10.85 -6.10 2.70
N THR A 61 -11.52 -5.65 3.76
CA THR A 61 -10.89 -5.19 5.00
C THR A 61 -10.75 -6.37 5.96
N THR A 62 -9.59 -6.49 6.59
CA THR A 62 -9.28 -7.54 7.56
C THR A 62 -8.32 -7.01 8.62
N SER A 63 -7.76 -7.90 9.44
CA SER A 63 -6.71 -7.54 10.39
C SER A 63 -5.60 -8.57 10.46
N LEU A 64 -4.37 -8.11 10.64
CA LEU A 64 -3.18 -8.95 10.79
C LEU A 64 -2.64 -8.85 12.21
N GLY A 65 -2.04 -9.93 12.73
CA GLY A 65 -1.45 -9.94 14.06
C GLY A 65 -0.26 -8.99 14.16
N GLY A 66 -0.31 -8.04 15.09
CA GLY A 66 0.77 -7.07 15.30
C GLY A 66 0.37 -5.87 16.13
N ARG A 67 1.32 -4.96 16.30
CA ARG A 67 1.18 -3.70 17.01
C ARG A 67 1.37 -2.53 16.06
N LEU A 68 0.52 -1.52 16.18
CA LEU A 68 0.58 -0.33 15.35
C LEU A 68 1.15 0.85 16.15
N TYR A 69 2.01 1.65 15.52
CA TYR A 69 2.67 2.80 16.14
C TYR A 69 2.55 4.06 15.27
N ASP A 70 2.54 5.21 15.93
CA ASP A 70 2.42 6.52 15.30
C ASP A 70 3.81 7.14 15.02
N PHE A 71 4.17 7.32 13.75
CA PHE A 71 5.36 8.07 13.32
C PHE A 71 5.05 9.55 13.01
N GLY A 72 3.85 10.02 13.36
CA GLY A 72 3.34 11.36 13.08
C GLY A 72 2.54 11.39 11.79
N ALA A 73 3.21 11.41 10.63
CA ALA A 73 2.55 11.51 9.33
C ALA A 73 2.04 10.17 8.79
N TYR A 74 2.56 9.05 9.30
CA TYR A 74 2.25 7.70 8.85
C TYR A 74 2.33 6.71 10.02
N PRO A 75 1.72 5.51 9.90
CA PRO A 75 1.87 4.46 10.89
C PRO A 75 3.05 3.54 10.60
N GLY A 76 3.49 2.78 11.61
CA GLY A 76 4.35 1.61 11.41
C GLY A 76 3.83 0.40 12.16
N MET A 77 3.79 -0.76 11.50
CA MET A 77 3.37 -2.03 12.09
C MET A 77 4.58 -2.88 12.48
N VAL A 78 4.59 -3.36 13.72
CA VAL A 78 5.45 -4.48 14.14
C VAL A 78 4.62 -5.75 14.14
N LEU A 79 5.06 -6.77 13.41
CA LEU A 79 4.40 -8.07 13.36
C LEU A 79 4.44 -8.76 14.72
N ALA A 80 3.35 -9.44 15.07
CA ALA A 80 3.32 -10.26 16.29
C ALA A 80 4.29 -11.44 16.14
N ARG A 81 4.98 -11.79 17.23
CA ARG A 81 5.75 -13.04 17.27
C ARG A 81 4.80 -14.23 17.39
N ALA A 82 5.20 -15.38 16.84
CA ALA A 82 4.37 -16.59 16.86
C ALA A 82 4.01 -17.09 18.28
N ASP A 83 4.79 -16.70 19.29
CA ASP A 83 4.63 -17.05 20.70
C ASP A 83 3.98 -15.94 21.56
N GLU A 84 3.69 -14.77 20.98
CA GLU A 84 3.00 -13.69 21.70
C GLU A 84 1.52 -14.02 21.91
N GLY A 85 1.21 -14.53 23.12
CA GLY A 85 -0.15 -14.71 23.59
C GLY A 85 -0.84 -13.38 23.88
N GLY A 86 -1.88 -13.04 23.11
CA GLY A 86 -2.66 -11.80 23.26
C GLY A 86 -2.70 -11.01 21.96
N ALA A 87 -3.74 -11.24 21.17
CA ALA A 87 -3.87 -10.78 19.79
C ALA A 87 -4.08 -9.26 19.68
N SER A 88 -3.00 -8.49 19.76
CA SER A 88 -3.01 -7.16 19.15
C SER A 88 -3.16 -7.34 17.64
N ARG A 89 -4.10 -6.61 17.03
CA ARG A 89 -4.37 -6.70 15.60
C ARG A 89 -4.31 -5.34 14.95
N VAL A 90 -3.79 -5.31 13.74
CA VAL A 90 -3.73 -4.12 12.89
C VAL A 90 -4.76 -4.27 11.79
N VAL A 91 -5.68 -3.31 11.70
CA VAL A 91 -6.72 -3.25 10.67
C VAL A 91 -6.12 -2.72 9.38
N GLY A 92 -6.44 -3.38 8.27
CA GLY A 92 -5.99 -2.98 6.95
C GLY A 92 -6.85 -3.56 5.84
N ASP A 93 -6.49 -3.22 4.61
CA ASP A 93 -7.21 -3.57 3.40
C ASP A 93 -6.33 -4.48 2.52
N VAL A 94 -6.93 -5.53 1.97
CA VAL A 94 -6.30 -6.42 1.00
C VAL A 94 -6.69 -5.99 -0.40
N TYR A 95 -5.68 -5.89 -1.27
CA TYR A 95 -5.86 -5.65 -2.69
C TYR A 95 -5.13 -6.71 -3.50
N ARG A 96 -5.73 -7.13 -4.62
CA ARG A 96 -5.00 -7.75 -5.72
C ARG A 96 -4.39 -6.64 -6.57
N ILE A 97 -3.08 -6.68 -6.77
CA ILE A 97 -2.32 -5.66 -7.49
C ILE A 97 -1.51 -6.27 -8.64
N PRO A 98 -1.28 -5.53 -9.73
CA PRO A 98 -0.27 -5.92 -10.71
C PRO A 98 1.13 -5.89 -10.08
N ALA A 99 1.99 -6.85 -10.43
CA ALA A 99 3.38 -6.91 -9.95
C ALA A 99 4.18 -5.65 -10.34
N ALA A 100 3.83 -5.02 -11.45
CA ALA A 100 4.40 -3.75 -11.87
C ALA A 100 4.16 -2.59 -10.88
N LEU A 101 3.16 -2.72 -9.99
CA LEU A 101 2.89 -1.73 -8.95
C LEU A 101 3.81 -1.88 -7.74
N VAL A 102 4.40 -3.07 -7.52
CA VAL A 102 5.24 -3.34 -6.34
C VAL A 102 6.44 -2.40 -6.25
N PRO A 103 7.24 -2.14 -7.31
CA PRO A 103 8.34 -1.20 -7.22
C PRO A 103 7.92 0.24 -6.89
N VAL A 104 6.71 0.64 -7.31
CA VAL A 104 6.16 1.97 -6.98
C VAL A 104 5.80 2.05 -5.50
N LEU A 105 5.25 0.98 -4.93
CA LEU A 105 4.99 0.89 -3.50
C LEU A 105 6.29 0.88 -2.69
N ASP A 106 7.30 0.14 -3.16
CA ASP A 106 8.62 0.13 -2.54
C ASP A 106 9.25 1.53 -2.52
N GLU A 107 9.11 2.31 -3.60
CA GLU A 107 9.57 3.70 -3.64
C GLU A 107 8.82 4.60 -2.65
N ILE A 108 7.49 4.48 -2.58
CA ILE A 108 6.66 5.27 -1.65
C ILE A 108 6.99 4.96 -0.18
N GLU A 109 7.24 3.69 0.14
CA GLU A 109 7.59 3.22 1.48
C GLU A 109 9.10 3.29 1.77
N GLU A 110 9.89 3.88 0.86
CA GLU A 110 11.35 4.03 0.94
C GLU A 110 12.08 2.69 1.19
N VAL A 111 11.58 1.61 0.60
CA VAL A 111 12.17 0.26 0.66
C VAL A 111 13.18 0.09 -0.47
N TYR A 112 14.47 0.09 -0.12
CA TYR A 112 15.56 -0.10 -1.08
C TYR A 112 16.30 -1.43 -0.85
N PRO A 113 16.54 -2.25 -1.90
CA PRO A 113 17.31 -3.47 -1.77
C PRO A 113 18.72 -3.22 -1.25
N GLY A 114 19.09 -3.86 -0.13
CA GLY A 114 20.45 -3.79 0.44
C GLY A 114 20.71 -2.61 1.38
N GLU A 115 19.74 -1.71 1.58
CA GLU A 115 19.82 -0.62 2.54
C GLU A 115 18.72 -0.80 3.61
N PRO A 116 19.05 -0.81 4.91
CA PRO A 116 18.03 -0.83 5.95
C PRO A 116 17.21 0.48 5.93
N GLY A 117 16.06 0.45 5.28
CA GLY A 117 15.02 1.47 5.37
C GLY A 117 14.21 1.35 6.68
N ARG A 118 13.27 2.29 6.91
CA ARG A 118 12.33 2.18 8.04
C ARG A 118 11.40 0.98 7.91
N PHE A 119 11.08 0.62 6.67
CA PHE A 119 10.21 -0.50 6.31
C PHE A 119 10.97 -1.59 5.57
N VAL A 120 10.52 -2.84 5.73
CA VAL A 120 11.01 -4.01 5.00
C VAL A 120 9.84 -4.62 4.24
N ARG A 121 10.04 -5.07 3.00
CA ARG A 121 9.01 -5.81 2.26
C ARG A 121 9.02 -7.28 2.67
N GLU A 122 7.94 -7.74 3.28
CA GLU A 122 7.75 -9.14 3.68
C GLU A 122 6.49 -9.73 3.05
N VAL A 123 6.44 -11.06 2.92
CA VAL A 123 5.24 -11.78 2.47
C VAL A 123 4.66 -12.54 3.64
N HIS A 124 3.39 -12.28 3.95
CA HIS A 124 2.66 -12.92 5.05
C HIS A 124 1.32 -13.48 4.58
N GLU A 125 0.90 -14.57 5.20
CA GLU A 125 -0.44 -15.10 5.02
C GLU A 125 -1.46 -14.21 5.73
N VAL A 126 -2.43 -13.71 4.98
CA VAL A 126 -3.50 -12.84 5.48
C VAL A 126 -4.84 -13.46 5.14
N GLU A 127 -5.62 -13.79 6.17
CA GLU A 127 -7.00 -14.25 6.00
C GLU A 127 -7.91 -13.04 5.75
N CYS A 128 -8.67 -13.07 4.65
CA CYS A 128 -9.64 -12.05 4.30
C CYS A 128 -10.88 -12.71 3.68
N GLY A 129 -12.05 -12.47 4.25
CA GLY A 129 -13.30 -13.04 3.74
C GLY A 129 -13.33 -14.57 3.69
N GLY A 130 -12.63 -15.25 4.61
CA GLY A 130 -12.53 -16.72 4.66
C GLY A 130 -11.56 -17.34 3.66
N THR A 131 -10.78 -16.53 2.94
CA THR A 131 -9.70 -16.99 2.05
C THR A 131 -8.36 -16.45 2.55
N THR A 132 -7.32 -17.27 2.48
CA THR A 132 -5.94 -16.86 2.83
C THR A 132 -5.19 -16.41 1.58
N TYR A 133 -4.57 -15.23 1.66
CA TYR A 133 -3.78 -14.64 0.59
C TYR A 133 -2.33 -14.46 1.05
N ALA A 134 -1.37 -14.80 0.17
CA ALA A 134 0.02 -14.39 0.37
C ALA A 134 0.15 -12.92 -0.01
N CYS A 135 0.23 -12.06 1.01
CA CYS A 135 0.23 -10.61 0.87
C CYS A 135 1.62 -10.03 1.09
N ILE A 136 2.01 -9.10 0.24
CA ILE A 136 3.07 -8.14 0.53
C ILE A 136 2.61 -7.26 1.70
N VAL A 137 3.49 -7.12 2.70
CA VAL A 137 3.32 -6.28 3.88
C VAL A 137 4.61 -5.50 4.10
N TYR A 138 4.49 -4.26 4.59
CA TYR A 138 5.62 -3.40 4.92
C TYR A 138 5.75 -3.22 6.44
N PRO A 139 6.27 -4.18 7.22
CA PRO A 139 6.51 -3.98 8.65
C PRO A 139 7.72 -3.08 8.94
N VAL A 140 7.77 -2.57 10.18
CA VAL A 140 8.95 -1.93 10.79
C VAL A 140 9.56 -2.85 11.86
N SER A 141 10.84 -2.63 12.16
CA SER A 141 11.54 -3.38 13.22
C SER A 141 11.16 -2.89 14.63
N GLU A 142 11.29 -3.77 15.63
CA GLU A 142 11.04 -3.43 17.05
C GLU A 142 11.93 -2.28 17.54
N SER A 143 13.16 -2.18 17.03
CA SER A 143 14.07 -1.08 17.38
C SER A 143 13.60 0.27 16.87
N ALA A 144 12.81 0.32 15.80
CA ALA A 144 12.27 1.55 15.23
C ALA A 144 11.16 2.18 16.10
N VAL A 145 10.53 1.41 16.99
CA VAL A 145 9.32 1.83 17.72
C VAL A 145 9.51 2.07 19.22
N VAL A 146 10.74 1.94 19.75
CA VAL A 146 11.06 1.94 21.20
C VAL A 146 10.47 3.13 21.97
N ARG A 147 10.28 4.28 21.33
CA ARG A 147 9.77 5.52 21.96
C ARG A 147 8.53 6.10 21.27
N LEU A 148 7.91 5.34 20.38
CA LEU A 148 6.76 5.82 19.62
C LEU A 148 5.45 5.51 20.33
N PRO A 149 4.44 6.39 20.22
CA PRO A 149 3.11 6.10 20.74
C PRO A 149 2.53 4.87 20.05
N ARG A 150 2.02 3.95 20.85
CA ARG A 150 1.28 2.78 20.35
C ARG A 150 -0.17 3.18 20.09
N ILE A 151 -0.72 2.70 18.97
CA ILE A 151 -2.12 2.85 18.59
C ILE A 151 -2.87 1.58 18.98
N ASP A 152 -3.45 1.55 20.18
CA ASP A 152 -4.09 0.34 20.72
C ASP A 152 -5.31 -0.14 19.92
N GLY A 153 -6.01 0.78 19.25
CA GLY A 153 -7.15 0.45 18.38
C GLY A 153 -6.76 -0.24 17.07
N GLY A 154 -5.47 -0.27 16.72
CA GLY A 154 -4.97 -0.98 15.54
C GLY A 154 -5.42 -0.43 14.19
N ASP A 155 -6.18 0.66 14.13
CA ASP A 155 -6.62 1.31 12.89
C ASP A 155 -6.04 2.72 12.79
N TRP A 156 -5.11 2.90 11.85
CA TRP A 156 -4.48 4.18 11.56
C TRP A 156 -5.49 5.26 11.15
N VAL A 157 -6.45 4.93 10.28
CA VAL A 157 -7.37 5.92 9.70
C VAL A 157 -8.31 6.45 10.77
N ALA A 158 -8.81 5.55 11.63
CA ALA A 158 -9.63 5.94 12.77
C ALA A 158 -8.84 6.82 13.77
N TYR A 159 -7.61 6.40 14.11
CA TYR A 159 -6.73 7.12 15.01
C TYR A 159 -6.37 8.53 14.50
N ARG A 160 -5.91 8.63 13.25
CA ARG A 160 -5.51 9.90 12.62
C ARG A 160 -6.67 10.89 12.61
N ARG A 161 -7.87 10.46 12.21
CA ARG A 161 -9.07 11.32 12.20
C ARG A 161 -9.42 11.85 13.59
N ALA A 162 -9.29 11.01 14.62
CA ALA A 162 -9.54 11.43 16.00
C ALA A 162 -8.49 12.44 16.48
N ARG A 163 -7.21 12.21 16.17
CA ARG A 163 -6.09 13.11 16.48
C ARG A 163 -6.26 14.48 15.80
N ASP A 164 -6.46 14.51 14.50
CA ASP A 164 -6.61 15.74 13.72
C ASP A 164 -7.89 16.52 14.14
N GLY A 165 -8.94 15.80 14.54
CA GLY A 165 -10.16 16.38 15.11
C GLY A 165 -9.99 16.97 16.51
N ALA A 166 -9.12 16.39 17.34
CA ALA A 166 -8.78 16.93 18.67
C ALA A 166 -7.93 18.21 18.56
N ASP A 167 -6.99 18.24 17.61
CA ASP A 167 -6.14 19.41 17.37
C ASP A 167 -6.95 20.62 16.87
N THR A 168 -7.99 20.39 16.07
CA THR A 168 -8.87 21.44 15.57
C THR A 168 -9.88 21.94 16.61
N SER A 169 -10.27 21.12 17.59
CA SER A 169 -11.18 21.50 18.67
C SER A 169 -10.49 22.21 19.85
N GLY A 170 -9.15 22.20 19.89
CA GLY A 170 -8.34 23.03 20.80
C GLY A 170 -8.19 24.51 20.38
N VAL A 171 -8.64 24.89 19.18
CA VAL A 171 -8.60 26.28 18.67
C VAL A 171 -9.96 26.96 18.82
N SER A 172 -10.48 27.05 20.05
CA SER A 172 -11.60 27.93 20.37
C SER A 172 -11.28 28.76 21.61
N GLY A 173 -10.74 29.96 21.38
CA GLY A 173 -10.34 30.89 22.44
C GLY A 173 -9.66 32.18 21.95
N ALA A 174 -10.43 33.07 21.31
CA ALA A 174 -10.19 34.53 21.10
C ALA A 174 -9.18 34.97 20.00
N PRO A 175 -9.24 36.24 19.53
CA PRO A 175 -10.01 36.66 18.36
C PRO A 175 -9.13 37.07 17.15
N ALA A 176 -9.80 37.31 16.03
CA ALA A 176 -9.24 37.79 14.78
C ALA A 176 -8.28 38.99 14.96
N ILE A 177 -7.04 38.83 14.50
CA ILE A 177 -6.23 39.95 14.02
C ILE A 177 -6.21 39.90 12.50
N SER A 178 -6.75 40.99 11.95
CA SER A 178 -6.88 41.42 10.56
C SER A 178 -5.87 40.84 9.57
N GLU A 179 -6.40 40.40 8.43
CA GLU A 179 -5.76 40.55 7.12
C GLU A 179 -5.21 41.98 7.00
N ASP A 180 -3.89 42.17 7.05
CA ASP A 180 -3.13 43.21 6.32
C ASP A 180 -1.62 43.08 6.54
N ALA A 181 -1.01 42.01 6.01
CA ALA A 181 0.45 41.94 5.89
C ALA A 181 0.92 41.02 4.75
N SER A 182 0.20 41.04 3.62
CA SER A 182 0.81 40.71 2.33
C SER A 182 1.29 42.01 1.70
N ARG A 183 2.60 42.07 1.38
CA ARG A 183 3.31 43.11 0.59
C ARG A 183 4.01 44.24 1.37
N LYS A 184 5.07 43.93 2.14
CA LYS A 184 6.26 44.83 2.23
C LYS A 184 7.47 44.16 2.91
N ALA A 185 8.15 43.26 2.20
CA ALA A 185 9.48 42.80 2.65
C ALA A 185 10.42 42.33 1.52
N LEU A 186 10.07 42.56 0.25
CA LEU A 186 10.90 42.17 -0.89
C LEU A 186 10.88 43.24 -1.99
N ASN A 187 11.36 44.46 -1.69
CA ASN A 187 11.83 45.37 -2.76
C ASN A 187 12.74 46.55 -2.33
N GLU A 188 13.56 46.44 -1.27
CA GLU A 188 14.48 47.53 -0.88
C GLU A 188 15.95 47.09 -0.71
N ARG A 189 16.39 46.07 -1.47
CA ARG A 189 17.83 45.75 -1.62
C ARG A 189 18.32 45.70 -3.06
N GLN A 190 17.67 46.44 -3.95
CA GLN A 190 18.17 46.73 -5.31
C GLN A 190 17.75 48.14 -5.73
N ALA A 191 18.28 49.17 -5.06
CA ALA A 191 18.50 50.49 -5.64
C ALA A 191 19.30 51.35 -4.66
N SER A 192 20.51 51.72 -5.12
CA SER A 192 21.43 52.73 -4.59
C SER A 192 22.41 52.34 -3.50
#